data_AF-A0A6A6UVX0-F1
#
_entry.id   AF-A0A6A6UVX0-F1
#
_cell.length_a   1.000
_cell.length_b   1.000
_cell.length_c   1.000
_cell.angle_alpha   90.00
_cell.angle_beta   90.00
_cell.angle_gamma   90.00
#
_symmetry.space_group_name_H-M   'P 1'
#
loop_
_entity.id
_entity.type
_entity.pdbx_description
1 polymer ?
#
loop_
_entity_poly.entity_id
_entity_poly.type
_entity_poly.pdbx_seq_one_letter_code
_entity_poly.pdbx_strand_id
1 'polypeptide(L)'
;MAAITIQQELSQDVPTLSLSPYAPTPEIFVDGQRIPQTLSEEDVRLCIHMAQPASCGSKRTWALNPSDFHISSGAWTGYVDEMLESVARDLTIEQPEHGLRAELEKMMLFEEGAVEEGYLEPENSSDAFGTLVVPVEASRAFTWWPSKMAPEALPVSKGTKLALVYKLVADSSVEEGAQSLAVRAMI
;
A
#
# COMPACT_ATOMS: atom_id res chain seq x y z
N MET A 1 -18.56 -3.41 5.23
CA MET A 1 -17.39 -3.91 5.99
C MET A 1 -16.21 -3.06 5.58
N ALA A 2 -15.50 -2.49 6.54
CA ALA A 2 -14.55 -1.40 6.32
C ALA A 2 -13.11 -1.93 6.17
N ALA A 3 -12.31 -1.24 5.35
CA ALA A 3 -10.87 -1.41 5.31
C ALA A 3 -10.26 -1.07 6.69
N ILE A 4 -9.19 -1.76 7.09
CA ILE A 4 -8.48 -1.42 8.33
C ILE A 4 -7.50 -0.32 7.98
N THR A 5 -7.89 0.92 8.29
CA THR A 5 -7.00 2.09 8.20
C THR A 5 -6.23 2.22 9.50
N ILE A 6 -4.91 2.09 9.44
CA ILE A 6 -4.05 2.27 10.60
C ILE A 6 -3.43 3.66 10.50
N GLN A 7 -3.88 4.55 11.39
CA GLN A 7 -3.13 5.75 11.74
C GLN A 7 -2.31 5.40 12.97
N GLN A 8 -0.99 5.38 12.84
CA GLN A 8 -0.13 5.12 13.98
C GLN A 8 -0.18 6.34 14.92
N GLU A 9 -1.06 6.32 15.92
CA GLU A 9 -1.03 7.32 16.99
C GLU A 9 0.23 7.09 17.85
N LEU A 10 0.98 8.17 18.09
CA LEU A 10 2.16 8.20 18.96
C LEU A 10 1.73 7.87 20.41
N SER A 11 1.64 6.58 20.73
CA SER A 11 1.37 6.11 22.08
C SER A 11 2.58 6.40 22.98
N GLN A 12 2.38 7.12 24.09
CA GLN A 12 3.44 7.74 24.89
C GLN A 12 4.20 6.80 25.85
N ASP A 13 4.01 5.48 25.79
CA ASP A 13 4.48 4.56 26.85
C ASP A 13 5.31 3.36 26.35
N VAL A 14 6.07 3.52 25.27
CA VAL A 14 7.06 2.53 24.80
C VAL A 14 8.43 3.20 24.72
N PRO A 15 9.53 2.59 25.23
CA PRO A 15 10.87 3.17 25.16
C PRO A 15 11.20 3.49 23.71
N THR A 16 11.23 4.78 23.43
CA THR A 16 11.12 5.34 22.10
C THR A 16 12.46 5.19 21.38
N LEU A 17 12.59 4.15 20.56
CA LEU A 17 13.33 4.33 19.32
C LEU A 17 12.64 5.51 18.64
N SER A 18 13.36 6.61 18.44
CA SER A 18 12.86 7.87 17.87
C SER A 18 12.35 7.62 16.44
N LEU A 19 11.17 7.04 16.31
CA LEU A 19 10.50 6.84 15.04
C LEU A 19 10.10 8.22 14.54
N SER A 20 10.61 8.58 13.37
CA SER A 20 10.21 9.81 12.68
C SER A 20 8.69 9.84 12.55
N PRO A 21 8.00 10.93 12.90
CA PRO A 21 6.55 11.05 12.69
C PRO A 21 6.18 11.05 11.20
N TYR A 22 7.17 11.19 10.31
CA TYR A 22 7.02 11.16 8.87
C TYR A 22 7.46 9.83 8.29
N ALA A 23 6.71 9.34 7.30
CA ALA A 23 7.16 8.25 6.46
C ALA A 23 8.44 8.66 5.71
N PRO A 24 9.46 7.79 5.57
CA PRO A 24 10.61 8.08 4.73
C PRO A 24 10.14 8.32 3.29
N THR A 25 10.85 9.14 2.53
CA THR A 25 10.53 9.30 1.10
C THR A 25 10.95 8.05 0.35
N PRO A 26 10.11 7.46 -0.52
CA PRO A 26 10.47 6.28 -1.30
C PRO A 26 11.53 6.55 -2.38
N GLU A 27 11.74 7.81 -2.75
CA GLU A 27 12.64 8.20 -3.84
C GLU A 27 12.29 7.46 -5.14
N ILE A 28 11.08 7.74 -5.64
CA ILE A 28 10.51 7.17 -6.85
C ILE A 28 11.10 7.84 -8.08
N PHE A 29 11.45 7.05 -9.08
CA PHE A 29 11.89 7.49 -10.39
C PHE A 29 11.02 6.87 -11.48
N VAL A 30 10.52 7.68 -12.40
CA VAL A 30 9.77 7.26 -13.59
C VAL A 30 10.52 7.79 -14.81
N ASP A 31 10.86 6.92 -15.75
CA ASP A 31 11.69 7.25 -16.93
C ASP A 31 12.99 8.02 -16.56
N GLY A 32 13.62 7.65 -15.44
CA GLY A 32 14.83 8.30 -14.92
C GLY A 32 14.62 9.67 -14.25
N GLN A 33 13.41 10.21 -14.25
CA GLN A 33 13.05 11.44 -13.55
C GLN A 33 12.53 11.14 -12.14
N ARG A 34 13.06 11.88 -11.15
CA ARG A 34 12.61 11.75 -9.76
C ARG A 34 11.21 12.33 -9.60
N ILE A 35 10.29 11.53 -9.08
CA ILE A 35 8.93 11.95 -8.75
C ILE A 35 8.88 12.47 -7.31
N PRO A 36 8.55 13.75 -7.10
CA PRO A 36 8.40 14.32 -5.76
C PRO A 36 7.14 13.81 -5.05
N GLN A 37 7.09 13.93 -3.72
CA GLN A 37 5.89 13.60 -2.95
C GLN A 37 4.71 14.52 -3.27
N THR A 38 4.99 15.79 -3.60
CA THR A 38 3.98 16.74 -4.07
C THR A 38 4.12 16.88 -5.58
N LEU A 39 3.15 16.34 -6.31
CA LEU A 39 3.20 16.25 -7.76
C LEU A 39 2.86 17.58 -8.42
N SER A 40 3.68 17.99 -9.38
CA SER A 40 3.32 19.00 -10.36
C SER A 40 2.46 18.39 -11.48
N GLU A 41 1.79 19.22 -12.29
CA GLU A 41 1.10 18.73 -13.49
C GLU A 41 2.02 17.99 -14.46
N GLU A 42 3.31 18.35 -14.51
CA GLU A 42 4.29 17.68 -15.37
C GLU A 42 4.61 16.28 -14.86
N ASP A 43 4.79 16.11 -13.55
CA ASP A 43 5.00 14.80 -12.91
C ASP A 43 3.78 13.88 -13.13
N VAL A 44 2.56 14.44 -13.00
CA VAL A 44 1.32 13.71 -13.27
C VAL A 44 1.27 13.22 -14.71
N ARG A 45 1.58 14.09 -15.69
CA ARG A 45 1.57 13.72 -17.11
C ARG A 45 2.63 12.66 -17.43
N LEU A 46 3.81 12.76 -16.81
CA LEU A 46 4.87 11.75 -16.97
C LEU A 46 4.40 10.39 -16.45
N CYS A 47 3.83 10.34 -15.24
CA CYS A 47 3.28 9.11 -14.69
C CYS A 47 2.16 8.53 -15.56
N ILE A 48 1.23 9.37 -16.04
CA ILE A 48 0.14 8.93 -16.93
C ILE A 48 0.69 8.38 -18.26
N HIS A 49 1.75 8.98 -18.81
CA HIS A 49 2.36 8.51 -20.06
C HIS A 49 2.91 7.09 -19.95
N MET A 50 3.44 6.74 -18.78
CA MET A 50 4.00 5.43 -18.48
C MET A 50 2.96 4.44 -17.95
N ALA A 51 1.79 4.93 -17.54
CA ALA A 51 0.76 4.14 -16.89
C ALA A 51 -0.24 3.54 -17.88
N GLN A 52 -0.97 2.55 -17.39
CA GLN A 52 -2.20 2.07 -17.98
C GLN A 52 -3.39 2.61 -17.18
N PRO A 53 -4.55 2.88 -17.82
CA PRO A 53 -5.78 3.11 -17.07
C PRO A 53 -6.01 1.93 -16.12
N ALA A 54 -6.32 2.21 -14.87
CA ALA A 54 -6.63 1.15 -13.92
C ALA A 54 -7.86 0.37 -14.40
N SER A 55 -7.81 -0.96 -14.29
CA SER A 55 -8.93 -1.84 -14.65
C SER A 55 -10.15 -1.67 -13.74
N CYS A 56 -9.97 -1.07 -12.56
CA CYS A 56 -10.99 -0.74 -11.58
C CYS A 56 -10.93 0.75 -11.20
N GLY A 57 -12.07 1.34 -10.86
CA GLY A 57 -12.19 2.75 -10.49
C GLY A 57 -12.65 3.65 -11.64
N SER A 58 -12.77 4.94 -11.34
CA SER A 58 -13.22 5.94 -12.32
C SER A 58 -12.14 6.23 -13.38
N LYS A 59 -12.50 6.93 -14.46
CA LYS A 59 -11.63 7.27 -15.62
C LYS A 59 -10.38 8.15 -15.30
N ARG A 60 -9.97 8.22 -14.03
CA ARG A 60 -8.98 9.14 -13.44
C ARG A 60 -7.99 8.41 -12.52
N THR A 61 -7.91 7.09 -12.67
CA THR A 61 -7.01 6.24 -11.92
C THR A 61 -6.08 5.53 -12.89
N TRP A 62 -4.79 5.58 -12.59
CA TRP A 62 -3.73 5.07 -13.46
C TRP A 62 -2.80 4.14 -12.67
N ALA A 63 -2.38 3.05 -13.30
CA ALA A 63 -1.50 2.05 -12.70
C ALA A 63 -0.19 1.95 -13.49
N LEU A 64 0.93 2.05 -12.80
CA LEU A 64 2.26 1.78 -13.34
C LEU A 64 2.74 0.42 -12.84
N ASN A 65 3.32 -0.38 -13.73
CA ASN A 65 3.93 -1.66 -13.34
C ASN A 65 5.27 -1.40 -12.64
N PRO A 66 5.74 -2.32 -11.79
CA PRO A 66 7.05 -2.20 -11.13
C PRO A 66 8.23 -2.12 -12.11
N SER A 67 8.05 -2.50 -13.38
CA SER A 67 9.05 -2.31 -14.44
C SER A 67 9.15 -0.87 -14.95
N ASP A 68 8.12 -0.07 -14.72
CA ASP A 68 7.97 1.28 -15.30
C ASP A 68 8.46 2.38 -14.35
N PHE A 69 8.84 2.01 -13.12
CA PHE A 69 9.40 2.91 -12.12
C PHE A 69 10.42 2.21 -11.23
N HIS A 70 11.20 3.00 -10.49
CA HIS A 70 12.20 2.50 -9.55
C HIS A 70 12.09 3.22 -8.21
N ILE A 71 12.20 2.46 -7.11
CA ILE A 71 12.32 2.97 -5.73
C ILE A 71 13.77 2.77 -5.32
N SER A 72 14.45 3.84 -4.93
CA SER A 72 15.88 3.81 -4.56
C SER A 72 16.15 3.97 -3.07
N SER A 73 15.13 4.31 -2.28
CA SER A 73 15.26 4.53 -0.84
C SER A 73 15.34 3.23 -0.05
N GLY A 74 16.52 2.92 0.51
CA GLY A 74 16.67 1.79 1.43
C GLY A 74 15.88 1.94 2.74
N ALA A 75 15.62 3.19 3.16
CA ALA A 75 14.78 3.47 4.32
C ALA A 75 13.30 3.12 4.09
N TRP A 76 12.85 3.16 2.83
CA TRP A 76 11.48 2.78 2.47
C TRP A 76 11.22 1.29 2.69
N THR A 77 12.18 0.44 2.32
CA THR A 77 12.04 -1.01 2.54
C THR A 77 11.84 -1.34 4.02
N GLY A 78 12.69 -0.81 4.91
CA GLY A 78 12.52 -1.03 6.35
C GLY A 78 11.20 -0.47 6.91
N TYR A 79 10.68 0.61 6.31
CA TYR A 79 9.38 1.16 6.69
C TYR A 79 8.20 0.26 6.26
N VAL A 80 8.29 -0.40 5.10
CA VAL A 80 7.30 -1.41 4.69
C VAL A 80 7.37 -2.63 5.61
N ASP A 81 8.56 -3.03 6.04
CA ASP A 81 8.73 -4.13 7.00
C ASP A 81 8.07 -3.81 8.37
N GLU A 82 8.20 -2.57 8.87
CA GLU A 82 7.49 -2.10 10.08
C GLU A 82 5.95 -2.22 9.94
N MET A 83 5.40 -2.00 8.74
CA MET A 83 3.97 -2.18 8.47
C MET A 83 3.59 -3.66 8.46
N LEU A 84 4.41 -4.52 7.87
CA LEU A 84 4.18 -5.97 7.89
C LEU A 84 4.13 -6.52 9.31
N GLU A 85 5.00 -6.05 10.21
CA GLU A 85 4.93 -6.40 11.62
C GLU A 85 3.60 -5.99 12.26
N SER A 86 3.06 -4.83 11.85
CA SER A 86 1.77 -4.35 12.35
C SER A 86 0.60 -5.17 11.82
N VAL A 87 0.61 -5.52 10.52
CA VAL A 87 -0.37 -6.44 9.92
C VAL A 87 -0.31 -7.82 10.59
N ALA A 88 0.88 -8.35 10.84
CA ALA A 88 1.04 -9.63 11.51
C ALA A 88 0.53 -9.62 12.95
N ARG A 89 0.74 -8.52 13.67
CA ARG A 89 0.19 -8.32 15.01
C ARG A 89 -1.33 -8.33 15.01
N ASP A 90 -1.96 -7.64 14.06
CA ASP A 90 -3.42 -7.65 13.91
C ASP A 90 -3.94 -9.06 13.61
N LEU A 91 -3.18 -9.83 12.83
CA LEU A 91 -3.47 -11.22 12.51
C LEU A 91 -3.07 -12.20 13.62
N THR A 92 -2.50 -11.75 14.75
CA THR A 92 -2.01 -12.62 15.84
C THR A 92 -1.00 -13.69 15.35
N ILE A 93 -0.14 -13.33 14.40
CA ILE A 93 0.93 -14.21 13.90
C ILE A 93 2.15 -14.03 14.80
N GLU A 94 2.58 -15.10 15.47
CA GLU A 94 3.61 -15.01 16.53
C GLU A 94 5.06 -14.83 16.02
N GLN A 95 5.32 -14.94 14.70
CA GLN A 95 6.66 -14.80 14.08
C GLN A 95 6.58 -14.26 12.63
N PRO A 96 6.31 -12.96 12.41
CA PRO A 96 6.19 -12.37 11.07
C PRO A 96 7.43 -12.52 10.18
N GLU A 97 8.62 -12.46 10.79
CA GLU A 97 9.93 -12.50 10.13
C GLU A 97 10.23 -13.83 9.41
N HIS A 98 9.40 -14.84 9.65
CA HIS A 98 9.58 -16.20 9.15
C HIS A 98 8.49 -16.66 8.18
N GLY A 99 7.70 -15.74 7.63
CA GLY A 99 6.77 -16.14 6.59
C GLY A 99 5.90 -15.06 5.97
N LEU A 100 5.95 -13.80 6.39
CA LEU A 100 5.19 -12.72 5.77
C LEU A 100 6.08 -11.85 4.88
N ARG A 101 5.65 -11.60 3.64
CA ARG A 101 6.34 -10.75 2.67
C ARG A 101 5.38 -9.75 2.04
N ALA A 102 5.89 -8.54 1.76
CA ALA A 102 5.24 -7.54 0.91
C ALA A 102 5.93 -7.53 -0.45
N GLU A 103 5.19 -7.86 -1.51
CA GLU A 103 5.69 -7.81 -2.88
C GLU A 103 5.08 -6.61 -3.60
N LEU A 104 5.92 -5.71 -4.11
CA LEU A 104 5.45 -4.53 -4.83
C LEU A 104 4.73 -4.96 -6.10
N GLU A 105 3.43 -4.66 -6.18
CA GLU A 105 2.59 -5.08 -7.28
C GLU A 105 2.45 -3.98 -8.34
N LYS A 106 2.15 -2.75 -7.91
CA LYS A 106 1.98 -1.60 -8.80
C LYS A 106 2.08 -0.28 -8.03
N MET A 107 2.26 0.81 -8.76
CA MET A 107 2.07 2.16 -8.25
C MET A 107 0.78 2.74 -8.82
N MET A 108 -0.05 3.31 -7.97
CA MET A 108 -1.34 3.88 -8.33
C MET A 108 -1.27 5.41 -8.26
N LEU A 109 -1.77 6.07 -9.31
CA LEU A 109 -1.95 7.51 -9.40
C LEU A 109 -3.44 7.81 -9.46
N PHE A 110 -3.91 8.62 -8.50
CA PHE A 110 -5.30 9.05 -8.42
C PHE A 110 -5.38 10.54 -8.67
N GLU A 111 -6.02 10.95 -9.77
CA GLU A 111 -6.30 12.36 -10.00
C GLU A 111 -7.46 12.86 -9.12
N GLU A 112 -7.61 14.18 -9.03
CA GLU A 112 -8.72 14.78 -8.28
C GLU A 112 -10.08 14.32 -8.83
N GLY A 113 -10.98 13.90 -7.93
CA GLY A 113 -12.27 13.32 -8.30
C GLY A 113 -12.16 11.89 -8.83
N ALA A 114 -10.97 11.27 -8.80
CA ALA A 114 -10.89 9.81 -8.83
C ALA A 114 -11.69 9.26 -7.67
N VAL A 115 -12.44 8.19 -7.93
CA VAL A 115 -12.98 7.39 -6.84
C VAL A 115 -11.87 6.41 -6.54
N GLU A 116 -11.37 6.40 -5.30
CA GLU A 116 -10.59 5.31 -4.72
C GLU A 116 -11.54 4.11 -4.54
N GLU A 117 -12.24 3.77 -5.63
CA GLU A 117 -13.15 2.66 -5.76
C GLU A 117 -12.29 1.43 -5.59
N GLY A 118 -12.68 0.61 -4.61
CA GLY A 118 -11.87 -0.43 -3.99
C GLY A 118 -10.79 -0.96 -4.91
N TYR A 119 -9.53 -0.69 -4.55
CA TYR A 119 -8.33 -1.24 -5.17
C TYR A 119 -8.56 -2.69 -5.63
N LEU A 120 -8.89 -2.83 -6.90
CA LEU A 120 -8.98 -4.05 -7.70
C LEU A 120 -9.98 -5.11 -7.18
N GLU A 121 -10.77 -5.64 -8.12
CA GLU A 121 -11.20 -7.03 -7.99
C GLU A 121 -9.96 -7.88 -7.65
N PRO A 122 -10.09 -8.90 -6.80
CA PRO A 122 -9.01 -9.84 -6.57
C PRO A 122 -8.56 -10.37 -7.94
N GLU A 123 -7.46 -9.83 -8.47
CA GLU A 123 -6.73 -10.56 -9.46
C GLU A 123 -6.31 -11.81 -8.72
N ASN A 124 -6.85 -12.95 -9.16
CA ASN A 124 -6.68 -14.27 -8.56
C ASN A 124 -5.21 -14.73 -8.68
N SER A 125 -4.24 -13.92 -8.27
CA SER A 125 -2.91 -14.42 -7.96
C SER A 125 -3.07 -15.24 -6.69
N SER A 126 -3.04 -16.56 -6.86
CA SER A 126 -3.47 -17.55 -5.86
C SER A 126 -2.58 -17.63 -4.63
N ASP A 127 -1.64 -16.70 -4.48
CA ASP A 127 -0.54 -16.66 -3.52
C ASP A 127 -0.62 -15.45 -2.56
N ALA A 128 -1.39 -14.42 -2.88
CA ALA A 128 -1.57 -13.26 -2.01
C ALA A 128 -2.80 -13.41 -1.10
N PHE A 129 -2.61 -13.31 0.21
CA PHE A 129 -3.72 -13.39 1.19
C PHE A 129 -4.32 -12.00 1.52
N GLY A 130 -3.62 -10.93 1.19
CA GLY A 130 -4.10 -9.57 1.35
C GLY A 130 -3.37 -8.56 0.45
N THR A 131 -3.83 -7.32 0.54
CA THR A 131 -3.25 -6.17 -0.15
C THR A 131 -2.93 -5.10 0.88
N LEU A 132 -1.73 -4.53 0.78
CA LEU A 132 -1.26 -3.40 1.58
C LEU A 132 -1.08 -2.20 0.65
N VAL A 133 -1.65 -1.07 1.04
CA VAL A 133 -1.54 0.21 0.33
C VAL A 133 -0.84 1.21 1.21
N VAL A 134 0.22 1.78 0.65
CA VAL A 134 1.04 2.80 1.31
C VAL A 134 1.01 4.08 0.48
N PRO A 135 0.29 5.12 0.91
CA PRO A 135 0.39 6.45 0.33
C PRO A 135 1.83 6.96 0.36
N VAL A 136 2.26 7.63 -0.72
CA VAL A 136 3.61 8.21 -0.85
C VAL A 136 3.73 9.55 -0.10
N GLU A 137 2.61 10.12 0.30
CA GLU A 137 2.53 11.35 1.10
C GLU A 137 3.25 11.17 2.45
N ALA A 138 3.70 12.28 3.05
CA ALA A 138 4.54 12.25 4.26
C ALA A 138 3.84 11.70 5.53
N SER A 139 2.59 11.25 5.44
CA SER A 139 1.86 10.66 6.56
C SER A 139 2.25 9.20 6.79
N ARG A 140 2.45 8.81 8.06
CA ARG A 140 2.54 7.39 8.46
C ARG A 140 1.19 6.66 8.46
N ALA A 141 0.42 6.80 7.38
CA ALA A 141 -0.85 6.12 7.19
C ALA A 141 -0.65 4.95 6.22
N PHE A 142 -1.31 3.84 6.49
CA PHE A 142 -1.45 2.75 5.52
C PHE A 142 -2.79 2.07 5.71
N THR A 143 -3.22 1.38 4.68
CA THR A 143 -4.45 0.60 4.70
C THR A 143 -4.14 -0.79 4.19
N TRP A 144 -4.67 -1.80 4.85
CA TRP A 144 -4.58 -3.16 4.34
C TRP A 144 -5.94 -3.84 4.41
N TRP A 145 -6.13 -4.82 3.53
CA TRP A 145 -7.31 -5.67 3.56
C TRP A 145 -6.99 -7.08 3.03
N PRO A 146 -7.78 -8.09 3.41
CA PRO A 146 -7.65 -9.46 2.91
C PRO A 146 -8.11 -9.57 1.45
N SER A 147 -7.48 -10.43 0.64
CA SER A 147 -7.77 -10.56 -0.80
C SER A 147 -9.22 -10.92 -1.12
N LYS A 148 -9.97 -11.47 -0.16
CA LYS A 148 -11.39 -11.82 -0.31
C LYS A 148 -12.33 -10.62 -0.07
N MET A 149 -11.81 -9.43 0.18
CA MET A 149 -12.56 -8.20 0.38
C MET A 149 -12.07 -7.11 -0.58
N ALA A 150 -13.00 -6.35 -1.16
CA ALA A 150 -12.70 -5.08 -1.81
C ALA A 150 -12.99 -3.94 -0.81
N PRO A 151 -12.08 -2.96 -0.64
CA PRO A 151 -12.35 -1.85 0.26
C PRO A 151 -13.47 -0.95 -0.29
N GLU A 152 -14.17 -0.27 0.62
CA GLU A 152 -15.22 0.67 0.26
C GLU A 152 -14.64 1.88 -0.50
N ALA A 153 -15.34 2.28 -1.56
CA ALA A 153 -14.93 3.35 -2.45
C ALA A 153 -14.92 4.72 -1.76
N LEU A 154 -13.76 5.39 -1.67
CA LEU A 154 -13.68 6.76 -1.14
C LEU A 154 -13.23 7.75 -2.23
N PRO A 155 -13.92 8.87 -2.46
CA PRO A 155 -13.48 9.83 -3.45
C PRO A 155 -12.19 10.54 -3.01
N VAL A 156 -11.25 10.71 -3.94
CA VAL A 156 -10.10 11.62 -3.77
C VAL A 156 -10.63 13.04 -3.84
N SER A 157 -10.79 13.65 -2.67
CA SER A 157 -11.49 14.91 -2.49
C SER A 157 -10.71 16.15 -2.93
N LYS A 158 -9.37 16.06 -3.02
CA LYS A 158 -8.51 17.17 -3.45
C LYS A 158 -7.14 16.70 -3.92
N GLY A 159 -6.65 17.26 -5.02
CA GLY A 159 -5.30 17.03 -5.51
C GLY A 159 -5.09 15.65 -6.12
N THR A 160 -3.84 15.39 -6.51
CA THR A 160 -3.42 14.10 -7.08
C THR A 160 -2.62 13.33 -6.05
N LYS A 161 -2.89 12.03 -5.90
CA LYS A 161 -2.26 11.16 -4.92
C LYS A 161 -1.49 10.02 -5.58
N LEU A 162 -0.41 9.61 -4.95
CA LEU A 162 0.32 8.39 -5.28
C LEU A 162 0.25 7.41 -4.12
N ALA A 163 0.05 6.14 -4.45
CA ALA A 163 0.16 5.04 -3.49
C ALA A 163 0.94 3.89 -4.10
N LEU A 164 1.75 3.23 -3.28
CA LEU A 164 2.40 1.98 -3.61
C LEU A 164 1.54 0.83 -3.09
N VAL A 165 1.26 -0.12 -3.97
CA VAL A 165 0.40 -1.27 -3.68
C VAL A 165 1.26 -2.51 -3.61
N TYR A 166 1.14 -3.22 -2.49
CA TYR A 166 1.87 -4.43 -2.19
C TYR A 166 0.91 -5.60 -2.04
N LYS A 167 1.28 -6.74 -2.61
CA LYS A 167 0.69 -8.03 -2.28
C LYS A 167 1.28 -8.53 -0.98
N LEU A 168 0.42 -8.94 -0.06
CA LEU A 168 0.80 -9.62 1.16
C LEU A 168 0.82 -11.12 0.88
N VAL A 169 2.01 -11.70 0.91
CA VAL A 169 2.27 -13.11 0.61
C VAL A 169 2.72 -13.80 1.90
N ALA A 170 2.16 -14.96 2.18
CA ALA A 170 2.55 -15.77 3.32
C ALA A 170 3.19 -17.09 2.84
N ASP A 171 4.17 -17.59 3.57
CA ASP A 171 4.60 -18.98 3.40
C ASP A 171 3.45 -19.93 3.80
N SER A 172 3.34 -21.07 3.13
CA SER A 172 2.19 -22.00 3.24
C SER A 172 1.73 -22.37 4.66
N SER A 173 2.64 -22.42 5.64
CA SER A 173 2.30 -22.69 7.06
C SER A 173 1.67 -21.50 7.79
N VAL A 174 1.97 -20.27 7.36
CA VAL A 174 1.44 -19.03 7.90
C VAL A 174 0.13 -18.67 7.19
N GLU A 175 0.02 -18.99 5.90
CA GLU A 175 -1.13 -18.63 5.06
C GLU A 175 -2.46 -19.18 5.59
N GLU A 176 -2.52 -20.47 5.96
CA GLU A 176 -3.76 -21.08 6.47
C GLU A 176 -4.23 -20.41 7.78
N GLY A 177 -3.27 -20.05 8.65
CA GLY A 177 -3.50 -19.29 9.88
C GLY A 177 -3.93 -17.86 9.60
N ALA A 178 -3.23 -17.15 8.72
CA ALA A 178 -3.50 -15.76 8.34
C ALA A 178 -4.87 -15.63 7.67
N GLN A 179 -5.24 -16.54 6.77
CA GLN A 179 -6.56 -16.55 6.15
C GLN A 179 -7.67 -16.85 7.18
N SER A 180 -7.45 -17.80 8.08
CA SER A 180 -8.42 -18.12 9.15
C SER A 180 -8.60 -16.95 10.12
N LEU A 181 -7.50 -16.31 10.53
CA LEU A 181 -7.50 -15.20 11.47
C LEU A 181 -8.04 -13.92 10.85
N ALA A 182 -7.71 -13.65 9.58
CA ALA A 182 -8.35 -12.60 8.82
C ALA A 182 -9.88 -12.81 8.82
N VAL A 183 -10.36 -14.01 8.50
CA VAL A 183 -11.81 -14.33 8.53
C VAL A 183 -12.40 -14.17 9.93
N ARG A 184 -11.66 -14.47 11.00
CA ARG A 184 -12.13 -14.33 12.38
C ARG A 184 -12.12 -12.88 12.88
N ALA A 185 -11.17 -12.07 12.46
CA ALA A 185 -11.14 -10.62 12.73
C ALA A 185 -12.31 -9.87 12.03
N MET A 186 -13.02 -10.56 11.13
CA MET A 186 -14.17 -10.04 10.37
C MET A 186 -15.55 -10.36 11.00
N ILE A 187 -15.63 -11.11 12.12
CA ILE A 187 -16.88 -11.47 12.83
C ILE A 187 -16.97 -10.73 14.17
#